data_AF-A0A7C6N2D9-F1
#
_entry.id   AF-A0A7C6N2D9-F1
#
_cell.length_a   1.000
_cell.length_b   1.000
_cell.length_c   1.000
_cell.angle_alpha   90.00
_cell.angle_beta   90.00
_cell.angle_gamma   90.00
#
_symmetry.space_group_name_H-M   'P 1'
#
loop_
_entity.id
_entity.type
_entity.pdbx_description
1 polymer ?
#
loop_
_entity_poly.entity_id
_entity_poly.type
_entity_poly.pdbx_seq_one_letter_code
_entity_poly.pdbx_strand_id
1 'polypeptide(L)'
;MKKRLGIIVICFVILAMLTACSRPQNSEPPVSNGSNNNEPVTDYYPPSIEGLISAIDDSDILEEGSIAITADIKREFNQMGQDYLFFFMPDVDWYNFDSTGSALHYILFTWTGEFGTFPESAPKDEAEARLRKVFAAPDNEYPKLEHKTYGKYVMFDGESYTLWPESYNDHTMIYDLVELKMNWEGNYTYYTATADEYQFDLSGYYEPGENEKYIFERANTLGLDDVSTLAKLLETGEISDAAKSRTYIIKFRIEDDDTIPMIVSVDSF
;
A
#
# COMPACT_ATOMS: atom_id res chain seq x y z
N MET A 1 72.25 14.06 -34.82
CA MET A 1 72.60 12.64 -34.55
C MET A 1 71.29 11.86 -34.47
N LYS A 2 71.02 11.01 -35.47
CA LYS A 2 70.94 9.53 -35.34
C LYS A 2 70.00 9.08 -34.22
N LYS A 3 68.96 8.27 -34.42
CA LYS A 3 68.37 7.56 -35.58
C LYS A 3 67.20 6.76 -34.98
N ARG A 4 66.05 6.71 -35.68
CA ARG A 4 65.19 5.52 -35.91
C ARG A 4 64.37 5.03 -34.68
N LEU A 5 63.18 4.46 -34.76
CA LEU A 5 62.33 3.83 -35.81
C LEU A 5 60.93 3.66 -35.11
N GLY A 6 59.75 3.68 -35.70
CA GLY A 6 59.31 3.75 -37.09
C GLY A 6 57.79 3.56 -37.22
N ILE A 7 57.27 4.01 -38.38
CA ILE A 7 56.23 3.40 -39.25
C ILE A 7 54.78 3.43 -38.73
N ILE A 8 53.96 4.43 -39.11
CA ILE A 8 53.10 4.54 -40.34
C ILE A 8 51.86 3.62 -40.26
N VAL A 9 50.69 4.16 -39.87
CA VAL A 9 49.53 4.53 -40.73
C VAL A 9 49.08 3.41 -41.67
N ILE A 10 47.82 2.98 -41.56
CA ILE A 10 46.95 2.62 -42.69
C ILE A 10 45.48 2.76 -42.24
N CYS A 11 44.78 3.69 -42.90
CA CYS A 11 43.33 3.70 -43.01
C CYS A 11 42.91 2.59 -43.99
N PHE A 12 41.96 1.73 -43.62
CA PHE A 12 41.16 0.98 -44.58
C PHE A 12 39.68 1.12 -44.24
N VAL A 13 39.03 1.99 -45.01
CA VAL A 13 37.60 1.93 -45.30
C VAL A 13 37.46 0.91 -46.43
N ILE A 14 36.85 -0.24 -46.16
CA ILE A 14 36.21 -1.06 -47.22
C ILE A 14 34.79 -1.36 -46.76
N LEU A 15 33.89 -0.81 -47.57
CA LEU A 15 32.45 -0.99 -47.60
C LEU A 15 32.10 -2.31 -48.30
N ALA A 16 30.95 -2.87 -47.93
CA ALA A 16 30.16 -3.90 -48.64
C ALA A 16 30.54 -5.39 -48.41
N MET A 17 29.75 -6.08 -47.60
CA MET A 17 28.78 -7.12 -48.04
C MET A 17 28.20 -7.87 -46.84
N LEU A 18 27.18 -7.30 -46.20
CA LEU A 18 26.11 -8.06 -45.52
C LEU A 18 24.81 -7.28 -45.70
N THR A 19 24.29 -7.32 -46.93
CA THR A 19 22.93 -6.86 -47.23
C THR A 19 21.92 -7.86 -46.68
N ALA A 20 21.03 -7.32 -45.82
CA ALA A 20 19.59 -7.53 -45.82
C ALA A 20 19.04 -8.96 -45.71
N CYS A 21 18.35 -9.20 -44.60
CA CYS A 21 17.00 -9.76 -44.65
C CYS A 21 16.14 -9.08 -43.58
N SER A 22 15.43 -8.05 -44.02
CA SER A 22 14.14 -7.61 -43.49
C SER A 22 13.27 -8.82 -43.13
N ARG A 23 12.76 -8.84 -41.89
CA ARG A 23 11.88 -9.91 -41.40
C ARG A 23 10.53 -9.82 -42.16
N PRO A 24 9.98 -10.93 -42.68
CA PRO A 24 8.77 -10.88 -43.49
C PRO A 24 7.53 -10.61 -42.63
N GLN A 25 6.74 -9.63 -43.06
CA GLN A 25 5.31 -9.58 -42.80
C GLN A 25 4.65 -10.67 -43.65
N ASN A 26 3.93 -11.60 -43.01
CA ASN A 26 2.73 -12.17 -43.63
C ASN A 26 1.68 -12.39 -42.54
N SER A 27 0.54 -11.82 -42.87
CA SER A 27 -0.75 -11.77 -42.22
C SER A 27 -1.37 -13.14 -42.00
N GLU A 28 -1.60 -13.46 -40.72
CA GLU A 28 -2.87 -14.00 -40.23
C GLU A 28 -3.21 -13.20 -38.95
N PRO A 29 -4.47 -12.74 -38.75
CA PRO A 29 -4.82 -12.08 -37.51
C PRO A 29 -4.61 -13.09 -36.37
N PRO A 30 -3.98 -12.70 -35.24
CA PRO A 30 -3.95 -13.59 -34.10
C PRO A 30 -5.41 -13.87 -33.72
N VAL A 31 -5.77 -15.15 -33.72
CA VAL A 31 -7.00 -15.63 -33.11
C VAL A 31 -6.95 -15.13 -31.66
N SER A 32 -7.81 -14.17 -31.36
CA SER A 32 -8.17 -13.80 -30.01
C SER A 32 -8.82 -15.03 -29.38
N ASN A 33 -7.99 -15.88 -28.76
CA ASN A 33 -8.46 -16.73 -27.69
C ASN A 33 -8.73 -15.79 -26.53
N GLY A 34 -10.00 -15.40 -26.41
CA GLY A 34 -10.46 -14.39 -25.48
C GLY A 34 -10.07 -14.73 -24.05
N SER A 35 -9.13 -13.96 -23.51
CA SER A 35 -9.34 -13.44 -22.17
C SER A 35 -10.17 -12.18 -22.35
N ASN A 36 -11.46 -12.25 -22.02
CA ASN A 36 -12.27 -11.05 -21.87
C ASN A 36 -11.75 -10.30 -20.62
N ASN A 37 -10.58 -9.65 -20.75
CA ASN A 37 -10.08 -8.66 -19.82
C ASN A 37 -10.73 -7.31 -20.13
N ASN A 38 -12.06 -7.29 -20.24
CA ASN A 38 -12.78 -6.05 -20.06
C ASN A 38 -12.74 -5.78 -18.57
N GLU A 39 -11.59 -5.30 -18.06
CA GLU A 39 -11.57 -4.66 -16.77
C GLU A 39 -12.60 -3.52 -16.84
N PRO A 40 -13.61 -3.54 -15.97
CA PRO A 40 -14.52 -2.43 -15.84
C PRO A 40 -13.67 -1.20 -15.53
N VAL A 41 -13.66 -0.22 -16.44
CA VAL A 41 -12.98 1.04 -16.20
C VAL A 41 -13.71 1.72 -15.05
N THR A 42 -13.07 1.73 -13.88
CA THR A 42 -13.51 2.51 -12.74
C THR A 42 -12.70 3.79 -12.68
N ASP A 43 -13.34 4.90 -12.33
CA ASP A 43 -12.68 6.18 -12.04
C ASP A 43 -11.90 6.17 -10.71
N TYR A 44 -11.75 4.99 -10.10
CA TYR A 44 -10.99 4.83 -8.86
C TYR A 44 -9.50 4.69 -9.17
N TYR A 45 -8.72 5.58 -8.59
CA TYR A 45 -7.26 5.54 -8.62
C TYR A 45 -6.80 5.37 -7.17
N PRO A 46 -6.22 4.22 -6.79
CA PRO A 46 -5.66 4.05 -5.46
C PRO A 46 -4.58 5.10 -5.18
N PRO A 47 -4.37 5.47 -3.90
CA PRO A 47 -3.29 6.37 -3.52
C PRO A 47 -1.92 5.84 -3.95
N SER A 48 -1.05 6.74 -4.39
CA SER A 48 0.35 6.43 -4.72
C SER A 48 1.21 6.45 -3.45
N ILE A 49 2.23 5.61 -3.40
CA ILE A 49 3.25 5.59 -2.33
C ILE A 49 4.63 6.07 -2.83
N GLU A 50 4.67 6.93 -3.86
CA GLU A 50 5.92 7.49 -4.43
C GLU A 50 6.86 8.06 -3.36
N GLY A 51 6.30 8.75 -2.34
CA GLY A 51 7.08 9.26 -1.20
C GLY A 51 7.77 8.15 -0.41
N LEU A 52 7.06 7.05 -0.12
CA LEU A 52 7.62 5.91 0.60
C LEU A 52 8.70 5.19 -0.23
N ILE A 53 8.47 5.00 -1.53
CA ILE A 53 9.48 4.40 -2.44
C ILE A 53 10.74 5.24 -2.46
N SER A 54 10.60 6.56 -2.62
CA SER A 54 11.74 7.49 -2.63
C SER A 54 12.50 7.45 -1.31
N ALA A 55 11.80 7.40 -0.17
CA ALA A 55 12.42 7.31 1.15
C ALA A 55 13.14 5.96 1.38
N ILE A 56 12.66 4.88 0.78
CA ILE A 56 13.32 3.56 0.79
C ILE A 56 14.58 3.58 -0.09
N ASP A 57 14.51 4.16 -1.28
CA ASP A 57 15.65 4.27 -2.21
C ASP A 57 16.82 5.09 -1.63
N ASP A 58 16.50 6.07 -0.78
CA ASP A 58 17.48 6.88 -0.05
C ASP A 58 18.02 6.19 1.23
N SER A 59 17.56 4.97 1.54
CA SER A 59 17.96 4.22 2.74
C SER A 59 18.88 3.02 2.44
N ASP A 60 19.54 2.54 3.49
CA ASP A 60 20.40 1.36 3.41
C ASP A 60 19.58 0.07 3.42
N ILE A 61 19.86 -0.81 2.45
CA ILE A 61 19.39 -2.20 2.49
C ILE A 61 20.43 -3.03 3.25
N LEU A 62 20.02 -3.56 4.39
CA LEU A 62 20.78 -4.41 5.28
C LEU A 62 20.71 -5.88 4.84
N GLU A 63 21.29 -6.77 5.64
CA GLU A 63 21.24 -8.21 5.38
C GLU A 63 19.80 -8.73 5.28
N GLU A 64 19.62 -9.77 4.46
CA GLU A 64 18.33 -10.45 4.24
C GLU A 64 17.22 -9.55 3.67
N GLY A 65 17.58 -8.41 3.08
CA GLY A 65 16.62 -7.48 2.49
C GLY A 65 15.92 -6.57 3.50
N SER A 66 16.41 -6.51 4.74
CA SER A 66 15.89 -5.58 5.75
C SER A 66 16.26 -4.15 5.38
N ILE A 67 15.31 -3.22 5.44
CA ILE A 67 15.54 -1.80 5.13
C ILE A 67 15.80 -1.06 6.44
N ALA A 68 16.86 -0.25 6.48
CA ALA A 68 17.13 0.62 7.61
C ALA A 68 15.99 1.65 7.74
N ILE A 69 15.29 1.66 8.87
CA ILE A 69 14.14 2.54 9.07
C ILE A 69 14.63 3.96 9.40
N THR A 70 14.31 4.91 8.53
CA THR A 70 14.55 6.34 8.71
C THR A 70 13.27 7.05 9.15
N ALA A 71 13.39 8.28 9.65
CA ALA A 71 12.23 9.11 9.99
C ALA A 71 11.34 9.41 8.77
N ASP A 72 11.95 9.56 7.58
CA ASP A 72 11.21 9.75 6.33
C ASP A 72 10.39 8.49 5.99
N ILE A 73 10.99 7.29 6.06
CA ILE A 73 10.26 6.03 5.83
C ILE A 73 9.08 5.90 6.81
N LYS A 74 9.28 6.19 8.11
CA LYS A 74 8.20 6.15 9.10
C LYS A 74 7.06 7.10 8.75
N ARG A 75 7.38 8.34 8.36
CA ARG A 75 6.39 9.35 7.98
C ARG A 75 5.58 8.90 6.77
N GLU A 76 6.25 8.48 5.70
CA GLU A 76 5.59 8.10 4.45
C GLU A 76 4.80 6.79 4.61
N PHE A 77 5.27 5.85 5.43
CA PHE A 77 4.51 4.64 5.77
C PHE A 77 3.25 4.96 6.59
N ASN A 78 3.36 5.87 7.58
CA ASN A 78 2.19 6.33 8.31
C ASN A 78 1.17 7.01 7.38
N GLN A 79 1.64 7.80 6.41
CA GLN A 79 0.77 8.39 5.38
C GLN A 79 0.08 7.32 4.53
N MET A 80 0.82 6.29 4.08
CA MET A 80 0.22 5.14 3.38
C MET A 80 -0.89 4.50 4.23
N GLY A 81 -0.67 4.29 5.53
CA GLY A 81 -1.67 3.72 6.42
C GLY A 81 -2.93 4.56 6.54
N GLN A 82 -2.81 5.89 6.49
CA GLN A 82 -3.94 6.82 6.45
C GLN A 82 -4.65 6.79 5.10
N ASP A 83 -3.90 6.84 3.99
CA ASP A 83 -4.44 6.86 2.63
C ASP A 83 -5.19 5.56 2.28
N TYR A 84 -4.67 4.43 2.77
CA TYR A 84 -5.29 3.10 2.64
C TYR A 84 -6.16 2.72 3.84
N LEU A 85 -6.37 3.61 4.80
CA LEU A 85 -7.25 3.40 5.95
C LEU A 85 -7.04 2.02 6.62
N PHE A 86 -5.81 1.71 7.04
CA PHE A 86 -5.42 0.39 7.59
C PHE A 86 -6.32 -0.07 8.74
N PHE A 87 -6.89 0.86 9.52
CA PHE A 87 -7.86 0.56 10.56
C PHE A 87 -9.06 -0.27 10.06
N PHE A 88 -9.52 -0.03 8.82
CA PHE A 88 -10.61 -0.77 8.18
C PHE A 88 -10.12 -1.89 7.26
N MET A 89 -8.81 -2.03 7.07
CA MET A 89 -8.24 -3.04 6.19
C MET A 89 -8.46 -4.43 6.81
N PRO A 90 -9.03 -5.37 6.06
CA PRO A 90 -9.33 -6.69 6.59
C PRO A 90 -8.07 -7.55 6.65
N ASP A 91 -8.04 -8.50 7.58
CA ASP A 91 -7.07 -9.59 7.51
C ASP A 91 -7.29 -10.36 6.20
N VAL A 92 -6.22 -10.55 5.45
CA VAL A 92 -6.25 -11.14 4.11
C VAL A 92 -4.94 -11.86 3.81
N ASP A 93 -5.02 -12.96 3.08
CA ASP A 93 -3.88 -13.64 2.46
C ASP A 93 -4.23 -13.87 0.99
N TRP A 94 -3.73 -12.97 0.14
CA TRP A 94 -4.05 -12.80 -1.27
C TRP A 94 -5.51 -12.48 -1.60
N TYR A 95 -5.74 -12.02 -2.84
CA TYR A 95 -7.04 -12.03 -3.51
C TYR A 95 -7.41 -13.49 -3.80
N ASN A 96 -7.78 -14.21 -2.76
CA ASN A 96 -8.40 -15.53 -2.82
C ASN A 96 -9.47 -15.57 -1.72
N PHE A 97 -10.48 -14.72 -1.89
CA PHE A 97 -11.44 -14.42 -0.84
C PHE A 97 -12.41 -15.59 -0.57
N ASP A 98 -11.99 -16.54 0.25
CA ASP A 98 -12.93 -17.32 1.09
C ASP A 98 -13.63 -16.39 2.11
N SER A 99 -13.01 -15.24 2.42
CA SER A 99 -13.45 -14.16 3.32
C SER A 99 -14.20 -13.00 2.62
N THR A 100 -14.88 -13.28 1.50
CA THR A 100 -15.43 -12.34 0.49
C THR A 100 -16.22 -11.12 1.02
N GLY A 101 -16.70 -11.14 2.27
CA GLY A 101 -17.38 -10.01 2.88
C GLY A 101 -16.47 -8.88 3.34
N SER A 102 -15.32 -9.17 3.96
CA SER A 102 -14.52 -8.15 4.64
C SER A 102 -13.78 -7.23 3.67
N ALA A 103 -13.21 -7.76 2.59
CA ALA A 103 -12.58 -6.93 1.55
C ALA A 103 -13.59 -6.12 0.75
N LEU A 104 -14.79 -6.68 0.49
CA LEU A 104 -15.86 -5.91 -0.12
C LEU A 104 -16.36 -4.80 0.81
N HIS A 105 -16.46 -5.04 2.12
CA HIS A 105 -16.78 -4.00 3.10
C HIS A 105 -15.73 -2.88 3.08
N TYR A 106 -14.45 -3.23 3.06
CA TYR A 106 -13.37 -2.25 2.94
C TYR A 106 -13.50 -1.39 1.67
N ILE A 107 -13.68 -2.00 0.50
CA ILE A 107 -13.85 -1.23 -0.76
C ILE A 107 -15.12 -0.39 -0.76
N LEU A 108 -16.22 -0.87 -0.20
CA LEU A 108 -17.45 -0.07 -0.08
C LEU A 108 -17.25 1.13 0.86
N PHE A 109 -16.42 0.98 1.89
CA PHE A 109 -16.07 2.05 2.82
C PHE A 109 -15.15 3.09 2.16
N THR A 110 -14.07 2.65 1.50
CA THR A 110 -13.12 3.56 0.84
C THR A 110 -13.68 4.20 -0.44
N TRP A 111 -14.73 3.64 -1.04
CA TRP A 111 -15.33 4.19 -2.26
C TRP A 111 -15.96 5.55 -2.03
N THR A 112 -16.78 5.71 -1.00
CA THR A 112 -17.64 6.89 -0.87
C THR A 112 -16.92 8.14 -0.42
N GLY A 113 -15.63 8.03 -0.05
CA GLY A 113 -14.76 9.14 0.34
C GLY A 113 -15.17 9.87 1.61
N GLU A 114 -16.43 9.77 2.01
CA GLU A 114 -16.98 10.38 3.22
C GLU A 114 -18.13 9.52 3.75
N PHE A 115 -18.15 9.45 5.07
CA PHE A 115 -19.24 8.94 5.89
C PHE A 115 -20.60 9.51 5.43
N GLY A 116 -21.61 8.65 5.28
CA GLY A 116 -23.02 9.07 5.23
C GLY A 116 -23.76 8.89 3.89
N THR A 117 -23.07 8.58 2.79
CA THR A 117 -23.73 8.30 1.50
C THR A 117 -23.28 6.96 0.92
N PHE A 118 -23.57 5.87 1.62
CA PHE A 118 -23.41 4.54 1.04
C PHE A 118 -24.40 4.39 -0.11
N PRO A 119 -23.97 4.03 -1.33
CA PRO A 119 -24.91 3.66 -2.37
C PRO A 119 -25.78 2.50 -1.84
N GLU A 120 -27.08 2.55 -2.12
CA GLU A 120 -27.99 1.42 -1.83
C GLU A 120 -27.51 0.15 -2.53
N SER A 121 -26.82 0.31 -3.67
CA SER A 121 -26.10 -0.73 -4.40
C SER A 121 -24.91 -0.14 -5.17
N ALA A 122 -23.73 -0.76 -5.08
CA ALA A 122 -22.63 -0.51 -6.00
C ALA A 122 -22.73 -1.47 -7.21
N PRO A 123 -22.47 -1.02 -8.46
CA PRO A 123 -22.38 -1.92 -9.59
C PRO A 123 -21.33 -3.01 -9.34
N LYS A 124 -21.72 -4.27 -9.59
CA LYS A 124 -20.89 -5.45 -9.36
C LYS A 124 -19.49 -5.30 -9.97
N ASP A 125 -19.47 -4.93 -11.24
CA ASP A 125 -18.26 -4.89 -12.06
C ASP A 125 -17.30 -3.81 -11.53
N GLU A 126 -17.83 -2.71 -11.03
CA GLU A 126 -17.03 -1.63 -10.44
C GLU A 126 -16.42 -2.02 -9.09
N ALA A 127 -17.15 -2.74 -8.23
CA ALA A 127 -16.61 -3.23 -6.97
C ALA A 127 -15.49 -4.27 -7.19
N GLU A 128 -15.69 -5.18 -8.14
CA GLU A 128 -14.68 -6.18 -8.52
C GLU A 128 -13.43 -5.50 -9.10
N ALA A 129 -13.59 -4.53 -9.99
CA ALA A 129 -12.48 -3.76 -10.54
C ALA A 129 -11.71 -2.98 -9.47
N ARG A 130 -12.39 -2.39 -8.48
CA ARG A 130 -11.72 -1.72 -7.35
C ARG A 130 -10.93 -2.70 -6.47
N LEU A 131 -11.49 -3.87 -6.17
CA LEU A 131 -10.77 -4.90 -5.42
C LEU A 131 -9.48 -5.33 -6.15
N ARG A 132 -9.55 -5.51 -7.48
CA ARG A 132 -8.39 -5.86 -8.31
C ARG A 132 -7.31 -4.77 -8.38
N LYS A 133 -7.69 -3.51 -8.15
CA LYS A 133 -6.74 -2.38 -8.06
C LYS A 133 -6.03 -2.29 -6.70
N VAL A 134 -6.58 -2.92 -5.65
CA VAL A 134 -6.04 -2.83 -4.29
C VAL A 134 -5.36 -4.12 -3.84
N PHE A 135 -5.93 -5.29 -4.14
CA PHE A 135 -5.45 -6.57 -3.64
C PHE A 135 -4.81 -7.40 -4.75
N ALA A 136 -3.63 -7.95 -4.48
CA ALA A 136 -2.91 -8.84 -5.38
C ALA A 136 -3.53 -10.24 -5.39
N ALA A 137 -3.67 -10.86 -6.57
CA ALA A 137 -4.03 -12.27 -6.71
C ALA A 137 -2.80 -13.16 -6.90
N PRO A 138 -2.83 -14.43 -6.44
CA PRO A 138 -1.81 -15.41 -6.76
C PRO A 138 -1.74 -15.56 -8.29
N ASP A 139 -0.53 -15.52 -8.86
CA ASP A 139 -0.28 -15.61 -10.30
C ASP A 139 -1.07 -14.60 -11.17
N ASN A 140 -1.57 -13.51 -10.57
CA ASN A 140 -2.50 -12.55 -11.20
C ASN A 140 -3.82 -13.17 -11.70
N GLU A 141 -4.21 -14.32 -11.14
CA GLU A 141 -5.46 -14.99 -11.48
C GLU A 141 -6.56 -14.60 -10.48
N TYR A 142 -7.41 -13.67 -10.88
CA TYR A 142 -8.50 -13.18 -10.04
C TYR A 142 -9.73 -14.11 -10.13
N PRO A 143 -10.07 -14.85 -9.06
CA PRO A 143 -11.32 -15.60 -9.02
C PRO A 143 -12.52 -14.65 -9.12
N LYS A 144 -13.61 -15.14 -9.71
CA LYS A 144 -14.89 -14.42 -9.71
C LYS A 144 -15.37 -14.28 -8.27
N LEU A 145 -15.76 -13.08 -7.89
CA LEU A 145 -16.36 -12.85 -6.58
C LEU A 145 -17.75 -13.48 -6.52
N GLU A 146 -18.01 -14.23 -5.44
CA GLU A 146 -19.37 -14.66 -5.12
C GLU A 146 -20.13 -13.50 -4.48
N HIS A 147 -21.04 -12.91 -5.24
CA HIS A 147 -21.86 -11.80 -4.77
C HIS A 147 -23.04 -12.34 -3.96
N LYS A 148 -22.98 -12.14 -2.65
CA LYS A 148 -24.12 -12.34 -1.74
C LYS A 148 -24.55 -10.99 -1.16
N THR A 149 -25.80 -10.89 -0.74
CA THR A 149 -26.25 -9.72 0.00
C THR A 149 -25.52 -9.70 1.34
N TYR A 150 -24.60 -8.75 1.51
CA TYR A 150 -23.98 -8.49 2.79
C TYR A 150 -24.91 -7.55 3.56
N GLY A 151 -25.48 -8.03 4.66
CA GLY A 151 -26.29 -7.19 5.53
C GLY A 151 -25.39 -6.08 6.10
N LYS A 152 -25.81 -4.82 5.96
CA LYS A 152 -25.19 -3.64 6.60
C LYS A 152 -25.29 -3.63 8.13
N TYR A 153 -25.55 -4.77 8.77
CA TYR A 153 -26.17 -4.80 10.09
C TYR A 153 -25.47 -5.79 11.02
N VAL A 154 -25.01 -5.29 12.16
CA VAL A 154 -24.79 -6.10 13.36
C VAL A 154 -26.13 -6.19 14.09
N MET A 155 -26.50 -7.41 14.48
CA MET A 155 -27.70 -7.66 15.28
C MET A 155 -27.34 -7.60 16.76
N PHE A 156 -27.88 -6.62 17.49
CA PHE A 156 -27.79 -6.54 18.94
C PHE A 156 -29.21 -6.36 19.51
N ASP A 157 -29.61 -7.21 20.45
CA ASP A 157 -30.94 -7.22 21.09
C ASP A 157 -32.15 -7.18 20.13
N GLY A 158 -32.08 -7.89 18.99
CA GLY A 158 -33.21 -8.04 18.07
C GLY A 158 -33.53 -6.82 17.20
N GLU A 159 -32.76 -5.73 17.29
CA GLU A 159 -32.87 -4.56 16.41
C GLU A 159 -31.72 -4.48 15.41
N SER A 160 -32.01 -3.94 14.21
CA SER A 160 -31.04 -3.78 13.13
C SER A 160 -30.33 -2.42 13.26
N TYR A 161 -29.06 -2.43 13.60
CA TYR A 161 -28.24 -1.21 13.64
C TYR A 161 -27.51 -1.06 12.30
N THR A 162 -27.75 0.03 11.57
CA THR A 162 -26.82 0.43 10.50
C THR A 162 -25.43 0.56 11.13
N LEU A 163 -24.37 0.25 10.38
CA LEU A 163 -23.00 0.67 10.70
C LEU A 163 -23.00 2.20 10.89
N TRP A 164 -23.39 2.65 12.07
CA TRP A 164 -22.95 3.92 12.59
C TRP A 164 -21.43 3.77 12.65
N PRO A 165 -20.68 4.69 12.04
CA PRO A 165 -19.25 4.70 12.23
C PRO A 165 -19.04 5.18 13.66
N GLU A 166 -19.02 4.25 14.61
CA GLU A 166 -18.40 4.47 15.91
C GLU A 166 -16.89 4.56 15.67
N SER A 167 -16.46 5.62 15.00
CA SER A 167 -15.14 6.22 15.06
C SER A 167 -14.94 7.15 13.87
N TYR A 168 -14.97 8.45 14.13
CA TYR A 168 -14.24 9.45 13.34
C TYR A 168 -12.71 9.33 13.63
N ASN A 169 -12.21 8.10 13.82
CA ASN A 169 -10.92 7.85 14.47
C ASN A 169 -9.83 7.44 13.48
N ASP A 170 -10.12 7.32 12.19
CA ASP A 170 -9.08 7.06 11.18
C ASP A 170 -7.99 8.16 11.20
N HIS A 171 -8.39 9.42 11.39
CA HIS A 171 -7.46 10.54 11.59
C HIS A 171 -6.75 10.54 12.95
N THR A 172 -7.12 9.66 13.88
CA THR A 172 -6.47 9.50 15.19
C THR A 172 -5.50 8.32 15.24
N MET A 173 -5.47 7.50 14.19
CA MET A 173 -4.57 6.36 14.12
C MET A 173 -3.18 6.78 13.66
N ILE A 174 -2.18 6.24 14.33
CA ILE A 174 -0.77 6.39 14.01
C ILE A 174 -0.21 4.98 13.79
N TYR A 175 0.43 4.78 12.65
CA TYR A 175 1.06 3.52 12.25
C TYR A 175 2.58 3.69 12.35
N ASP A 176 3.16 3.32 13.49
CA ASP A 176 4.61 3.40 13.69
C ASP A 176 5.29 2.17 13.10
N LEU A 177 6.08 2.37 12.04
CA LEU A 177 6.80 1.30 11.37
C LEU A 177 7.97 0.78 12.25
N VAL A 178 7.95 -0.51 12.54
CA VAL A 178 8.92 -1.20 13.40
C VAL A 178 9.90 -2.05 12.58
N GLU A 179 9.43 -2.68 11.50
CA GLU A 179 10.26 -3.48 10.61
C GLU A 179 9.82 -3.28 9.16
N LEU A 180 10.78 -3.25 8.24
CA LEU A 180 10.51 -3.25 6.80
C LEU A 180 11.51 -4.15 6.09
N LYS A 181 11.01 -5.09 5.30
CA LYS A 181 11.80 -5.99 4.46
C LYS A 181 11.38 -5.88 3.02
N MET A 182 12.34 -6.03 2.12
CA MET A 182 12.11 -6.11 0.68
C MET A 182 12.63 -7.42 0.08
N ASN A 183 11.91 -7.93 -0.91
CA ASN A 183 12.35 -9.04 -1.74
C ASN A 183 11.95 -8.80 -3.20
N TRP A 184 12.76 -9.29 -4.14
CA TRP A 184 12.52 -9.15 -5.58
C TRP A 184 12.15 -10.51 -6.18
N GLU A 185 11.01 -10.59 -6.87
CA GLU A 185 10.59 -11.79 -7.58
C GLU A 185 10.04 -11.43 -8.97
N GLY A 186 10.83 -11.70 -10.01
CA GLY A 186 10.46 -11.32 -11.38
C GLY A 186 10.36 -9.81 -11.54
N ASN A 187 9.17 -9.33 -11.93
CA ASN A 187 8.87 -7.90 -12.10
C ASN A 187 8.27 -7.26 -10.83
N TYR A 188 8.20 -8.01 -9.72
CA TYR A 188 7.59 -7.52 -8.49
C TYR A 188 8.64 -7.25 -7.42
N THR A 189 8.52 -6.10 -6.77
CA THR A 189 9.15 -5.84 -5.48
C THR A 189 8.12 -6.05 -4.39
N TYR A 190 8.38 -7.01 -3.51
CA TYR A 190 7.55 -7.29 -2.35
C TYR A 190 8.12 -6.60 -1.12
N TYR A 191 7.26 -5.90 -0.40
CA TYR A 191 7.57 -5.32 0.89
C TYR A 191 6.79 -6.06 1.98
N THR A 192 7.43 -6.32 3.10
CA THR A 192 6.78 -6.80 4.33
C THR A 192 7.07 -5.80 5.43
N ALA A 193 6.03 -5.10 5.87
CA ALA A 193 6.08 -4.08 6.90
C ALA A 193 5.45 -4.62 8.19
N THR A 194 6.10 -4.38 9.33
CA THR A 194 5.51 -4.57 10.65
C THR A 194 5.35 -3.21 11.30
N ALA A 195 4.14 -2.90 11.75
CA ALA A 195 3.83 -1.61 12.34
C ALA A 195 2.96 -1.74 13.60
N ASP A 196 3.25 -0.91 14.58
CA ASP A 196 2.43 -0.77 15.79
C ASP A 196 1.40 0.34 15.58
N GLU A 197 0.13 0.04 15.85
CA GLU A 197 -0.97 1.01 15.80
C GLU A 197 -1.16 1.66 17.17
N TYR A 198 -1.22 2.97 17.16
CA TYR A 198 -1.60 3.79 18.31
C TYR A 198 -2.80 4.66 17.96
N GLN A 199 -3.63 4.93 18.95
CA GLN A 199 -4.77 5.84 18.81
C GLN A 199 -4.57 7.06 19.72
N PHE A 200 -4.71 8.26 19.15
CA PHE A 200 -4.66 9.54 19.88
C PHE A 200 -5.77 10.50 19.42
N ASP A 201 -6.78 10.71 20.25
CA ASP A 201 -7.78 11.76 20.04
C ASP A 201 -7.28 13.10 20.60
N LEU A 202 -6.39 13.75 19.84
CA LEU A 202 -5.89 15.08 20.18
C LEU A 202 -6.93 16.20 19.93
N SER A 203 -8.05 15.88 19.28
CA SER A 203 -9.15 16.84 19.05
C SER A 203 -10.09 16.94 20.26
N GLY A 204 -10.01 15.98 21.20
CA GLY A 204 -10.80 15.97 22.43
C GLY A 204 -12.29 15.71 22.18
N TYR A 205 -12.62 14.94 21.14
CA TYR A 205 -13.99 14.51 20.87
C TYR A 205 -14.49 13.49 21.89
N TYR A 206 -13.58 12.72 22.48
CA TYR A 206 -13.85 11.67 23.46
C TYR A 206 -13.19 11.96 24.81
N GLU A 207 -13.62 11.22 25.83
CA GLU A 207 -12.97 11.29 27.15
C GLU A 207 -11.53 10.78 27.05
N PRO A 208 -10.53 11.50 27.59
CA PRO A 208 -9.13 11.11 27.51
C PRO A 208 -8.84 9.69 28.04
N GLY A 209 -8.34 8.83 27.16
CA GLY A 209 -7.85 7.49 27.46
C GLY A 209 -6.44 7.50 28.03
N GLU A 210 -5.77 6.34 28.01
CA GLU A 210 -4.38 6.20 28.49
C GLU A 210 -3.40 6.97 27.60
N ASN A 211 -3.62 6.94 26.28
CA ASN A 211 -2.76 7.61 25.31
C ASN A 211 -2.86 9.13 25.37
N GLU A 212 -4.05 9.70 25.55
CA GLU A 212 -4.21 11.14 25.74
C GLU A 212 -3.57 11.60 27.06
N LYS A 213 -3.72 10.84 28.14
CA LYS A 213 -3.03 11.12 29.43
C LYS A 213 -1.52 11.08 29.27
N TYR A 214 -1.00 10.09 28.54
CA TYR A 214 0.42 9.98 28.22
C TYR A 214 0.92 11.22 27.47
N ILE A 215 0.20 11.67 26.44
CA ILE A 215 0.53 12.90 25.70
C ILE A 215 0.52 14.11 26.63
N PHE A 216 -0.50 14.30 27.48
CA PHE A 216 -0.58 15.44 28.39
C PHE A 216 0.59 15.50 29.38
N GLU A 217 1.02 14.36 29.91
CA GLU A 217 2.18 14.29 30.82
C GLU A 217 3.48 14.65 30.08
N ARG A 218 3.66 14.15 28.85
CA ARG A 218 4.81 14.45 28.01
C ARG A 218 4.83 15.91 27.56
N ALA A 219 3.68 16.47 27.19
CA ALA A 219 3.51 17.86 26.78
C ALA A 219 3.94 18.82 27.91
N ASN A 220 3.49 18.56 29.15
CA ASN A 220 3.91 19.32 30.33
C ASN A 220 5.43 19.21 30.60
N THR A 221 5.99 18.02 30.41
CA THR A 221 7.43 17.76 30.64
C THR A 221 8.31 18.47 29.60
N LEU A 222 7.88 18.48 28.33
CA LEU A 222 8.60 19.08 27.22
C LEU A 222 8.31 20.57 27.05
N GLY A 223 7.25 21.09 27.68
CA GLY A 223 6.79 22.46 27.48
C GLY A 223 6.23 22.72 26.08
N LEU A 224 5.60 21.71 25.49
CA LEU A 224 5.01 21.74 24.14
C LEU A 224 3.49 21.58 24.21
N ASP A 225 2.79 21.91 23.11
CA ASP A 225 1.39 21.51 22.93
C ASP A 225 1.27 20.03 22.52
N ASP A 226 0.07 19.47 22.59
CA ASP A 226 -0.19 18.03 22.40
C ASP A 226 0.20 17.54 21.00
N VAL A 227 -0.05 18.34 19.97
CA VAL A 227 0.28 17.99 18.57
C VAL A 227 1.79 18.02 18.36
N SER A 228 2.45 19.08 18.83
CA SER A 228 3.92 19.17 18.80
C SER A 228 4.58 18.06 19.62
N THR A 229 3.95 17.64 20.72
CA THR A 229 4.41 16.53 21.56
C THR A 229 4.33 15.21 20.82
N LEU A 230 3.20 14.88 20.21
CA LEU A 230 3.06 13.66 19.41
C LEU A 230 4.10 13.62 18.29
N ALA A 231 4.25 14.72 17.55
CA ALA A 231 5.27 14.82 16.49
C ALA A 231 6.69 14.57 17.04
N LYS A 232 6.99 15.08 18.24
CA LYS A 232 8.29 14.87 18.88
C LYS A 232 8.51 13.42 19.29
N LEU A 233 7.50 12.76 19.86
CA LEU A 233 7.57 11.35 20.25
C LEU A 233 7.74 10.43 19.04
N LEU A 234 7.11 10.76 17.91
CA LEU A 234 7.31 10.05 16.65
C LEU A 234 8.74 10.23 16.12
N GLU A 235 9.28 11.46 16.15
CA GLU A 235 10.65 11.76 15.74
C GLU A 235 11.68 11.01 16.60
N THR A 236 11.49 10.95 17.91
CA THR A 236 12.44 10.31 18.83
C THR A 236 12.23 8.81 19.02
N GLY A 237 11.11 8.27 18.53
CA GLY A 237 10.71 6.88 18.76
C GLY A 237 10.16 6.61 20.16
N GLU A 238 9.98 7.63 21.00
CA GLU A 238 9.38 7.50 22.35
C GLU A 238 7.86 7.24 22.31
N ILE A 239 7.26 7.20 21.12
CA ILE A 239 5.87 6.77 20.94
C ILE A 239 5.66 5.30 21.35
N SER A 240 6.72 4.48 21.33
CA SER A 240 6.66 3.06 21.72
C SER A 240 6.23 2.81 23.17
N ASP A 241 6.33 3.83 24.03
CA ASP A 241 5.91 3.78 25.43
C ASP A 241 4.39 3.97 25.60
N ALA A 242 3.68 4.40 24.55
CA ALA A 242 2.22 4.56 24.57
C ALA A 242 1.49 3.20 24.54
N ALA A 243 0.22 3.20 24.93
CA ALA A 243 -0.61 2.01 24.86
C ALA A 243 -0.90 1.66 23.40
N LYS A 244 -0.38 0.51 22.97
CA LYS A 244 -0.60 -0.06 21.64
C LYS A 244 -2.03 -0.59 21.50
N SER A 245 -2.68 -0.25 20.39
CA SER A 245 -3.98 -0.80 19.98
C SER A 245 -3.82 -2.21 19.42
N ARG A 246 -2.94 -2.37 18.43
CA ARG A 246 -2.62 -3.65 17.78
C ARG A 246 -1.30 -3.58 17.02
N THR A 247 -0.84 -4.73 16.53
CA THR A 247 0.29 -4.83 15.60
C THR A 247 -0.21 -5.30 14.24
N TYR A 248 0.29 -4.69 13.17
CA TYR A 248 0.04 -5.10 11.80
C TYR A 248 1.29 -5.76 11.20
N ILE A 249 1.09 -6.81 10.41
CA ILE A 249 2.04 -7.27 9.40
C ILE A 249 1.36 -7.11 8.04
N ILE A 250 1.90 -6.24 7.21
CA ILE A 250 1.33 -5.92 5.90
C ILE A 250 2.35 -6.28 4.84
N LYS A 251 1.94 -7.17 3.94
CA LYS A 251 2.70 -7.47 2.73
C LYS A 251 2.04 -6.77 1.56
N PHE A 252 2.82 -6.01 0.80
CA PHE A 252 2.37 -5.40 -0.44
C PHE A 252 3.42 -5.58 -1.53
N ARG A 253 3.01 -5.47 -2.80
CA ARG A 253 3.90 -5.56 -3.94
C ARG A 253 3.74 -4.36 -4.87
N ILE A 254 4.81 -4.05 -5.58
CA ILE A 254 4.86 -3.03 -6.62
C ILE A 254 5.36 -3.72 -7.89
N GLU A 255 4.72 -3.44 -9.02
CA GLU A 255 5.13 -3.94 -10.35
C GLU A 255 6.04 -2.92 -11.03
N ASP A 256 7.23 -3.35 -11.44
CA ASP A 256 8.22 -2.52 -12.14
C ASP A 256 8.47 -1.15 -11.47
N ASP A 257 8.17 -0.05 -12.15
CA ASP A 257 8.31 1.34 -11.70
C ASP A 257 6.98 2.00 -11.31
N ASP A 258 5.93 1.20 -11.06
CA ASP A 258 4.66 1.71 -10.54
C ASP A 258 4.86 2.30 -9.13
N THR A 259 3.94 3.17 -8.75
CA THR A 259 3.87 3.76 -7.41
C THR A 259 2.61 3.35 -6.68
N ILE A 260 1.74 2.54 -7.31
CA ILE A 260 0.52 2.02 -6.71
C ILE A 260 0.79 0.63 -6.14
N PRO A 261 0.75 0.44 -4.81
CA PRO A 261 0.96 -0.87 -4.21
C PRO A 261 -0.30 -1.73 -4.33
N MET A 262 -0.08 -3.04 -4.51
CA MET A 262 -1.11 -4.06 -4.33
C MET A 262 -0.89 -4.79 -3.01
N ILE A 263 -1.90 -4.79 -2.15
CA ILE A 263 -1.90 -5.52 -0.87
C ILE A 263 -1.93 -7.02 -1.15
N VAL A 264 -0.93 -7.73 -0.65
CA VAL A 264 -0.78 -9.18 -0.75
C VAL A 264 -1.36 -9.83 0.50
N SER A 265 -0.97 -9.38 1.69
CA SER A 265 -1.51 -9.91 2.94
C SER A 265 -1.55 -8.86 4.04
N VAL A 266 -2.44 -9.06 5.00
CA VAL A 266 -2.60 -8.26 6.22
C VAL A 266 -2.93 -9.22 7.35
N ASP A 267 -2.14 -9.17 8.40
CA ASP A 267 -2.41 -9.87 9.66
C ASP A 267 -2.39 -8.84 10.79
N SER A 268 -3.43 -8.82 11.63
CA SER A 268 -3.50 -7.96 12.80
C SER A 268 -3.68 -8.76 14.11
N PHE A 269 -2.95 -8.39 15.16
CA PHE A 269 -2.98 -9.08 16.47
C PHE A 269 -2.61 -8.20 17.67
#